data_AF-A0A526YQM5-F1
#
_entry.id   AF-A0A526YQM5-F1
#
_cell.length_a   1.000
_cell.length_b   1.000
_cell.length_c   1.000
_cell.angle_alpha   90.00
_cell.angle_beta   90.00
_cell.angle_gamma   90.00
#
_symmetry.space_group_name_H-M   'P 1'
#
loop_
_entity.id
_entity.type
_entity.pdbx_description
1 polymer ?
#
loop_
_entity_poly.entity_id
_entity_poly.type
_entity_poly.pdbx_seq_one_letter_code
_entity_poly.pdbx_strand_id
1 'polypeptide(L)'
;MDASHGRTFLTDGDSITLHLDDLDFDVVRFEALAAGSGPEQLEQALVVYRGDLLDGFGLKEEPFEDWLRVERERLRAMAVAALDKLVAHYCTTNDPASCVRSATRLLAMEPLREDIHRALMRAYDLCAWMGLQP
;
A
#
# COMPACT_ATOMS: atom_id res chain seq x y z
N MET A 1 -39.06 10.09 2.03
CA MET A 1 -38.18 10.80 2.97
C MET A 1 -36.95 11.22 2.18
N ASP A 2 -36.63 12.50 2.32
CA ASP A 2 -36.04 13.40 1.33
C ASP A 2 -34.58 13.08 0.95
N ALA A 3 -34.29 13.22 -0.34
CA ALA A 3 -33.03 12.89 -0.98
C ALA A 3 -32.07 14.08 -0.88
N SER A 4 -31.37 14.21 0.24
CA SER A 4 -30.26 15.16 0.39
C SER A 4 -28.99 14.65 -0.29
N HIS A 5 -28.99 14.59 -1.63
CA HIS A 5 -27.74 14.52 -2.41
C HIS A 5 -27.16 15.94 -2.46
N GLY A 6 -26.49 16.35 -1.38
CA GLY A 6 -25.93 17.69 -1.21
C GLY A 6 -24.75 17.91 -2.18
N ARG A 7 -25.02 18.58 -3.30
CA ARG A 7 -24.09 19.27 -4.22
C ARG A 7 -22.60 18.88 -4.07
N THR A 8 -22.21 17.73 -4.58
CA THR A 8 -20.80 17.29 -4.69
C THR A 8 -19.99 18.13 -5.69
N PHE A 9 -20.68 18.83 -6.61
CA PHE A 9 -20.07 19.65 -7.65
C PHE A 9 -20.64 21.08 -7.60
N LEU A 10 -19.76 22.07 -7.50
CA LEU A 10 -20.04 23.47 -7.76
C LEU A 10 -19.41 23.83 -9.10
N THR A 11 -20.14 24.53 -9.96
CA THR A 11 -19.61 25.04 -11.22
C THR A 11 -19.55 26.56 -11.13
N ASP A 12 -18.36 27.16 -11.31
CA ASP A 12 -18.16 28.60 -11.39
C ASP A 12 -17.41 28.93 -12.68
N GLY A 13 -18.11 29.49 -13.67
CA GLY A 13 -17.58 29.76 -15.01
C GLY A 13 -17.00 28.49 -15.66
N ASP A 14 -15.69 28.51 -15.90
CA ASP A 14 -14.92 27.40 -16.48
C ASP A 14 -14.32 26.44 -15.43
N SER A 15 -14.67 26.60 -14.15
CA SER A 15 -14.16 25.76 -13.06
C SER A 15 -15.23 24.85 -12.48
N ILE A 16 -14.81 23.64 -12.10
CA ILE A 16 -15.62 22.67 -11.37
C ILE A 16 -14.92 22.42 -10.03
N THR A 17 -15.62 22.72 -8.94
CA THR A 17 -15.16 22.47 -7.57
C THR A 17 -15.86 21.25 -7.02
N LEU A 18 -15.07 20.30 -6.54
CA LEU A 18 -15.54 19.10 -5.85
C LEU A 18 -15.54 19.32 -4.34
N HIS A 19 -16.67 19.11 -3.69
CA HIS A 19 -16.73 19.04 -2.23
C HIS A 19 -16.26 17.65 -1.80
N LEU A 20 -15.05 17.59 -1.22
CA LEU A 20 -14.37 16.35 -0.86
C LEU A 20 -14.71 15.86 0.56
N ASP A 21 -15.48 16.62 1.34
CA ASP A 21 -15.70 16.39 2.77
C ASP A 21 -16.35 15.04 3.10
N ASP A 22 -17.10 14.46 2.15
CA ASP A 22 -17.80 13.18 2.29
C ASP A 22 -17.21 12.04 1.43
N LEU A 23 -16.06 12.27 0.77
CA LEU A 23 -15.45 11.28 -0.14
C LEU A 23 -14.30 10.50 0.54
N ASP A 24 -14.41 9.17 0.54
CA ASP A 24 -13.36 8.26 0.99
C ASP A 24 -12.43 7.93 -0.18
N PHE A 25 -11.17 8.35 -0.08
CA PHE A 25 -10.12 8.03 -1.04
C PHE A 25 -9.20 6.97 -0.45
N ASP A 26 -9.03 5.87 -1.19
CA ASP A 26 -8.13 4.79 -0.80
C ASP A 26 -6.67 5.27 -0.62
N VAL A 27 -6.21 6.19 -1.46
CA VAL A 27 -4.88 6.83 -1.34
C VAL A 27 -4.74 7.54 0.00
N VAL A 28 -5.69 8.39 0.36
CA VAL A 28 -5.65 9.15 1.63
C VAL A 28 -5.67 8.20 2.83
N ARG A 29 -6.49 7.16 2.78
CA ARG A 29 -6.54 6.13 3.82
C ARG A 29 -5.23 5.33 3.90
N PHE A 30 -4.67 4.95 2.75
CA PHE A 30 -3.39 4.25 2.68
C PHE A 30 -2.27 5.09 3.30
N GLU A 31 -2.18 6.37 2.96
CA GLU A 31 -1.17 7.27 3.51
C GLU A 31 -1.28 7.41 5.02
N ALA A 32 -2.49 7.63 5.53
CA ALA A 32 -2.73 7.75 6.97
C ALA A 32 -2.33 6.47 7.71
N LEU A 33 -2.65 5.29 7.16
CA LEU A 33 -2.29 4.00 7.74
C LEU A 33 -0.78 3.71 7.64
N ALA A 34 -0.15 4.03 6.51
CA ALA A 34 1.28 3.82 6.28
C ALA A 34 2.17 4.77 7.11
N ALA A 35 1.65 5.94 7.48
CA ALA A 35 2.28 6.86 8.43
C ALA A 35 2.25 6.31 9.87
N GLY A 36 1.41 5.32 10.15
CA GLY A 36 1.36 4.61 11.41
C GLY A 36 2.64 3.83 11.73
N SER A 37 2.75 3.41 12.98
CA SER A 37 3.87 2.62 13.50
C SER A 37 3.45 1.22 13.97
N GLY A 38 2.15 0.99 14.13
CA GLY A 38 1.64 -0.31 14.59
C GLY A 38 1.56 -1.32 13.45
N PRO A 39 1.90 -2.61 13.69
CA PRO A 39 1.81 -3.64 12.66
C PRO A 39 0.40 -3.74 12.07
N GLU A 40 -0.65 -3.66 12.90
CA GLU A 40 -2.04 -3.68 12.44
C GLU A 40 -2.38 -2.55 11.46
N GLN A 41 -1.85 -1.33 11.69
CA GLN A 41 -2.07 -0.20 10.79
C GLN A 41 -1.37 -0.42 9.46
N LEU A 42 -0.14 -0.93 9.49
CA LEU A 42 0.64 -1.22 8.29
C LEU A 42 0.02 -2.35 7.47
N GLU A 43 -0.53 -3.38 8.12
CA GLU A 43 -1.28 -4.44 7.44
C GLU A 43 -2.53 -3.88 6.75
N GLN A 44 -3.30 -3.04 7.44
CA GLN A 44 -4.45 -2.37 6.84
C GLN A 44 -4.04 -1.49 5.66
N ALA A 45 -2.91 -0.76 5.75
CA ALA A 45 -2.37 0.02 4.64
C ALA A 45 -2.17 -0.87 3.41
N LEU A 46 -1.56 -2.04 3.58
CA LEU A 46 -1.26 -2.97 2.48
C LEU A 46 -2.49 -3.71 1.95
N VAL A 47 -3.60 -3.76 2.69
CA VAL A 47 -4.89 -4.24 2.18
C VAL A 47 -5.56 -3.20 1.25
N VAL A 48 -5.36 -1.92 1.56
CA VAL A 48 -5.88 -0.80 0.76
C VAL A 48 -5.04 -0.60 -0.50
N TYR A 49 -3.71 -0.67 -0.40
CA TYR A 49 -2.81 -0.57 -1.54
C TYR A 49 -2.80 -1.88 -2.35
N ARG A 50 -3.45 -1.90 -3.52
CA ARG A 50 -3.64 -3.11 -4.33
C ARG A 50 -2.83 -3.16 -5.62
N GLY A 51 -2.16 -2.07 -5.98
CA GLY A 51 -1.44 -1.93 -7.23
C GLY A 51 -1.08 -0.47 -7.49
N ASP A 52 -0.63 -0.19 -8.69
CA ASP A 52 -0.24 1.16 -9.08
C ASP A 52 -1.47 2.09 -9.12
N LEU A 53 -1.26 3.36 -8.72
CA LEU A 53 -2.29 4.38 -8.78
C LEU A 53 -2.81 4.52 -10.21
N LEU A 54 -4.13 4.48 -10.37
CA LEU A 54 -4.80 4.60 -11.67
C LEU A 54 -4.26 3.58 -12.70
N ASP A 55 -3.95 2.36 -12.28
CA ASP A 55 -3.57 1.30 -13.21
C ASP A 55 -4.68 1.08 -14.26
N GLY A 56 -4.29 0.93 -15.52
CA GLY A 56 -5.21 0.86 -16.67
C GLY A 56 -5.82 2.20 -17.14
N PHE A 57 -5.59 3.32 -16.44
CA PHE A 57 -5.95 4.65 -16.92
C PHE A 57 -4.76 5.28 -17.67
N GLY A 58 -5.02 5.85 -18.84
CA GLY A 58 -4.00 6.53 -19.64
C GLY A 58 -4.57 7.76 -20.31
N LEU A 59 -4.01 8.92 -19.97
CA LEU A 59 -4.33 10.20 -20.60
C LEU A 59 -3.07 10.65 -21.33
N LYS A 60 -3.16 10.88 -22.64
CA LYS A 60 -2.00 11.23 -23.49
C LYS A 60 -1.60 12.70 -23.34
N GLU A 61 -1.36 13.13 -22.12
CA GLU A 61 -0.90 14.47 -21.77
C GLU A 61 0.37 14.36 -20.93
N GLU A 62 1.48 14.89 -21.45
CA GLU A 62 2.80 14.77 -20.85
C GLU A 62 2.85 15.25 -19.38
N PRO A 63 2.28 16.41 -19.01
CA PRO A 63 2.28 16.85 -17.60
C PRO A 63 1.56 15.89 -16.66
N PHE A 64 0.49 15.25 -17.14
CA PHE A 64 -0.27 14.29 -16.35
C PHE A 64 0.50 12.97 -16.17
N GLU A 65 1.09 12.45 -17.24
CA GLU A 65 1.88 11.22 -17.21
C GLU A 65 3.13 11.36 -16.31
N ASP A 66 3.80 12.51 -16.35
CA ASP A 66 4.94 12.80 -15.47
C ASP A 66 4.52 12.88 -14.00
N TRP A 67 3.44 13.60 -13.71
CA TRP A 67 2.87 13.63 -12.36
C TRP A 67 2.49 12.22 -11.88
N LEU A 68 1.80 11.44 -12.71
CA LEU A 68 1.34 10.10 -12.38
C LEU A 68 2.52 9.15 -12.09
N ARG A 69 3.63 9.27 -12.83
CA ARG A 69 4.84 8.49 -12.59
C ARG A 69 5.44 8.80 -11.22
N VAL A 70 5.58 10.09 -10.88
CA VAL A 70 6.10 10.52 -9.58
C VAL A 70 5.21 10.02 -8.45
N GLU A 71 3.89 10.12 -8.63
CA GLU A 71 2.93 9.74 -7.60
C GLU A 71 2.88 8.22 -7.38
N ARG A 72 2.95 7.42 -8.45
CA ARG A 72 3.08 5.96 -8.35
C ARG A 72 4.34 5.56 -7.59
N GLU A 73 5.47 6.19 -7.90
CA GLU A 73 6.74 5.90 -7.22
C GLU A 73 6.67 6.27 -5.73
N ARG A 74 6.09 7.42 -5.40
CA ARG A 74 5.90 7.85 -4.01
C ARG A 74 5.07 6.85 -3.20
N LEU A 75 3.94 6.41 -3.75
CA LEU A 75 3.05 5.44 -3.09
C LEU A 75 3.71 4.06 -2.98
N ARG A 76 4.43 3.63 -4.02
CA ARG A 76 5.22 2.39 -4.02
C ARG A 76 6.28 2.42 -2.92
N ALA A 77 7.03 3.52 -2.79
CA ALA A 77 8.04 3.68 -1.75
C ALA A 77 7.44 3.60 -0.32
N MET A 78 6.24 4.16 -0.11
CA MET A 78 5.52 4.02 1.16
C MET A 78 5.12 2.58 1.45
N ALA A 79 4.64 1.84 0.44
CA ALA A 79 4.27 0.44 0.60
C ALA A 79 5.50 -0.44 0.89
N VAL A 80 6.63 -0.20 0.21
CA VAL A 80 7.92 -0.84 0.48
C VAL A 80 8.35 -0.59 1.93
N ALA A 81 8.29 0.66 2.40
CA ALA A 81 8.66 1.01 3.78
C ALA A 81 7.73 0.35 4.82
N ALA A 82 6.43 0.24 4.55
CA ALA A 82 5.48 -0.45 5.41
C ALA A 82 5.78 -1.96 5.48
N LEU A 83 6.07 -2.59 4.35
CA LEU A 83 6.47 -4.00 4.27
C LEU A 83 7.79 -4.27 5.00
N ASP A 84 8.78 -3.40 4.85
CA ASP A 84 10.06 -3.49 5.56
C ASP A 84 9.85 -3.53 7.08
N LYS A 85 9.01 -2.62 7.61
CA LYS A 85 8.65 -2.59 9.03
C LYS A 85 7.93 -3.88 9.47
N LEU A 86 7.03 -4.41 8.66
CA LEU A 86 6.31 -5.66 8.98
C LEU A 86 7.23 -6.88 8.96
N VAL A 87 8.14 -6.99 7.99
CA VAL A 87 9.13 -8.07 7.95
C VAL A 87 10.01 -8.01 9.20
N ALA A 88 10.51 -6.83 9.57
CA ALA A 88 11.29 -6.64 10.79
C ALA A 88 10.49 -7.04 12.04
N HIS A 89 9.22 -6.61 12.14
CA HIS A 89 8.33 -6.98 13.24
C HIS A 89 8.16 -8.49 13.35
N TYR A 90 7.76 -9.17 12.27
CA TYR A 90 7.49 -10.61 12.28
C TYR A 90 8.74 -11.48 12.44
N CYS A 91 9.91 -10.99 12.04
CA CYS A 91 11.17 -11.63 12.40
C CYS A 91 11.43 -11.64 13.91
N THR A 92 10.88 -10.69 14.67
CA THR A 92 11.07 -10.59 16.13
C THR A 92 9.96 -11.24 16.95
N THR A 93 8.75 -11.35 16.41
CA THR A 93 7.58 -11.90 17.14
C THR A 93 7.37 -13.40 16.95
N ASN A 94 8.30 -14.09 16.28
CA ASN A 94 8.24 -15.53 15.99
C ASN A 94 6.95 -15.95 15.25
N ASP A 95 6.46 -15.09 14.35
CA ASP A 95 5.41 -15.41 13.38
C ASP A 95 6.02 -15.56 11.98
N PRO A 96 6.59 -16.75 11.68
CA PRO A 96 7.28 -16.97 10.41
C PRO A 96 6.31 -16.93 9.21
N ALA A 97 5.04 -17.28 9.40
CA ALA A 97 4.06 -17.27 8.33
C ALA A 97 3.78 -15.83 7.84
N SER A 98 3.59 -14.89 8.77
CA SER A 98 3.38 -13.47 8.43
C SER A 98 4.65 -12.81 7.88
N CYS A 99 5.82 -13.24 8.36
CA CYS A 99 7.11 -12.86 7.77
C CYS A 99 7.20 -13.30 6.30
N VAL A 100 6.91 -14.57 5.99
CA VAL A 100 6.94 -15.11 4.62
C VAL A 100 6.02 -14.31 3.69
N ARG A 101 4.77 -14.05 4.11
CA ARG A 101 3.81 -13.27 3.30
C ARG A 101 4.32 -11.86 3.01
N SER A 102 4.80 -11.16 4.04
CA SER A 102 5.28 -9.78 3.92
C SER A 102 6.56 -9.70 3.07
N ALA A 103 7.53 -10.59 3.33
CA ALA A 103 8.80 -10.62 2.60
C ALA A 103 8.61 -11.01 1.13
N THR A 104 7.71 -11.96 0.83
CA THR A 104 7.41 -12.36 -0.56
C THR A 104 6.78 -11.20 -1.34
N ARG A 105 5.83 -10.48 -0.71
CA ARG A 105 5.23 -9.29 -1.33
C ARG A 105 6.25 -8.18 -1.55
N LEU A 106 7.16 -7.96 -0.59
CA LEU A 106 8.24 -7.00 -0.73
C LEU A 106 9.20 -7.35 -1.86
N LEU A 107 9.59 -8.62 -2.00
CA LEU A 107 10.46 -9.08 -3.07
C LEU A 107 9.81 -9.02 -4.46
N ALA A 108 8.49 -9.10 -4.55
CA ALA A 108 7.79 -8.86 -5.81
C ALA A 108 7.93 -7.40 -6.28
N MET A 109 8.06 -6.45 -5.35
CA MET A 109 8.30 -5.04 -5.63
C MET A 109 9.80 -4.75 -5.79
N GLU A 110 10.64 -5.30 -4.91
CA GLU A 110 12.08 -5.05 -4.86
C GLU A 110 12.88 -6.37 -4.92
N PRO A 111 13.03 -6.99 -6.10
CA PRO A 111 13.62 -8.34 -6.24
C PRO A 111 15.09 -8.44 -5.80
N LEU A 112 15.79 -7.32 -5.75
CA LEU A 112 17.23 -7.23 -5.48
C LEU A 112 17.58 -7.08 -3.99
N ARG A 113 16.58 -7.05 -3.10
CA ARG A 113 16.77 -6.89 -1.64
C ARG A 113 17.28 -8.17 -0.98
N GLU A 114 18.59 -8.36 -0.94
CA GLU A 114 19.24 -9.54 -0.35
C GLU A 114 18.92 -9.72 1.14
N ASP A 115 18.79 -8.63 1.88
CA ASP A 115 18.38 -8.64 3.28
C ASP A 115 17.01 -9.29 3.50
N ILE A 116 16.08 -9.04 2.59
CA ILE A 116 14.72 -9.62 2.60
C ILE A 116 14.74 -11.09 2.14
N HIS A 117 15.55 -11.44 1.14
CA HIS A 117 15.79 -12.85 0.79
C HIS A 117 16.30 -13.64 2.00
N ARG A 118 17.28 -13.11 2.75
CA ARG A 118 17.80 -13.76 3.97
C ARG A 118 16.76 -13.85 5.10
N ALA A 119 15.88 -12.86 5.23
CA ALA A 119 14.77 -12.93 6.19
C ALA A 119 13.78 -14.04 5.80
N LEU A 120 13.45 -14.14 4.50
CA LEU A 120 12.56 -15.15 3.96
C LEU A 120 13.11 -16.58 4.14
N MET A 121 14.40 -16.80 3.85
CA MET A 121 15.05 -18.11 4.06
C MET A 121 14.98 -18.56 5.54
N ARG A 122 15.24 -17.64 6.47
CA ARG A 122 15.15 -17.93 7.92
C ARG A 122 13.72 -18.23 8.35
N ALA A 123 12.74 -17.50 7.80
CA ALA A 123 11.33 -17.76 8.09
C ALA A 123 10.88 -19.14 7.59
N TYR A 124 11.34 -19.58 6.41
CA TYR A 124 11.05 -20.92 5.90
C TYR A 124 11.65 -22.03 6.76
N ASP A 125 12.89 -21.86 7.24
CA ASP A 125 13.52 -22.82 8.14
C ASP A 125 12.69 -22.96 9.45
N LEU A 126 12.28 -21.84 10.04
CA LEU A 126 11.43 -21.84 11.25
C LEU A 126 10.06 -22.51 11.01
N CYS A 127 9.40 -22.25 9.86
CA CYS A 127 8.15 -22.92 9.50
C CYS A 127 8.31 -24.44 9.37
N ALA A 128 9.40 -24.89 8.73
CA ALA A 128 9.69 -26.31 8.54
C ALA A 128 9.91 -27.03 9.88
N TRP A 129 10.57 -26.39 10.83
CA TRP A 129 10.77 -26.91 12.19
C TRP A 129 9.49 -26.97 13.02
N MET A 130 8.49 -26.13 12.74
CA MET A 130 7.22 -26.08 13.47
C MET A 130 6.15 -27.03 12.91
N GLY A 131 6.44 -27.79 11.85
CA GLY A 131 5.49 -28.74 11.25
C GLY A 131 4.28 -28.10 10.57
N LEU A 132 4.33 -26.79 10.32
CA LEU A 132 3.32 -26.02 9.61
C LEU A 132 3.72 -25.93 8.13
N GLN A 133 3.54 -27.02 7.38
CA GLN A 133 3.45 -26.92 5.92
C GLN A 133 1.98 -26.79 5.51
N PRO A 134 1.62 -25.88 4.58
CA PRO A 134 0.32 -25.90 3.93
C PRO A 134 0.11 -27.14 3.06
#